data_AF-A0A2R8QAK7-F1
#
_entry.id   AF-A0A2R8QAK7-F1
#
_cell.length_a   1.000
_cell.length_b   1.000
_cell.length_c   1.000
_cell.angle_alpha   90.00
_cell.angle_beta   90.00
_cell.angle_gamma   90.00
#
_symmetry.space_group_name_H-M   'P 1'
#
loop_
_entity.id
_entity.type
_entity.pdbx_description
1 polymer ?
#
loop_
_entity_poly.entity_id
_entity_poly.type
_entity_poly.pdbx_seq_one_letter_code
_entity_poly.pdbx_strand_id
1 'polypeptide(L)'
;MKPARGSGRASTRGPRGAAERKAHKTRQKSISRAEGPHPHLSQKSSAMVGKSKNQRNWKPLTKSSILALRNMFDMSILSVLTLKTKEKEESQKHLNIIKDRFLAKCAQLSVPPRKRGDMMSASRQFSTESKKSEHGKKTLQALEENMSSIVSTLEEMEVKMERLQEKCRIMSSRIEEEEEKAQEFLQLSEETVLHLPALQSRSADEPTLQEQLMQTVPNPPAVVKALHPTPVLEDVRVFLELAHKQVDHAEKAAHND
;
A
#
# COMPACT_ATOMS: atom_id res chain seq x y z
N MET A 1 18.13 -23.24 11.70
CA MET A 1 19.16 -22.41 11.03
C MET A 1 18.54 -21.06 10.71
N LYS A 2 19.12 -19.95 11.19
CA LYS A 2 18.63 -18.58 10.91
C LYS A 2 19.77 -17.80 10.24
N PRO A 3 19.55 -17.10 9.11
CA PRO A 3 20.56 -16.26 8.51
C PRO A 3 20.60 -14.85 9.12
N ALA A 4 21.77 -14.24 8.97
CA ALA A 4 22.20 -12.99 9.59
C ALA A 4 21.53 -11.74 8.99
N ARG A 5 21.12 -10.83 9.88
CA ARG A 5 20.63 -9.49 9.54
C ARG A 5 21.81 -8.51 9.60
N GLY A 6 22.23 -8.03 8.43
CA GLY A 6 23.27 -7.02 8.31
C GLY A 6 22.84 -5.68 8.90
N SER A 7 23.71 -5.11 9.73
CA SER A 7 23.65 -3.70 10.15
C SER A 7 25.07 -3.18 10.24
N GLY A 8 25.62 -2.79 9.09
CA GLY A 8 26.82 -1.99 8.99
C GLY A 8 26.44 -0.59 8.53
N ARG A 9 26.22 0.34 9.46
CA ARG A 9 26.32 1.77 9.17
C ARG A 9 27.32 2.40 10.13
N ALA A 10 28.37 2.95 9.53
CA ALA A 10 29.45 3.66 10.20
C ALA A 10 28.92 4.93 10.88
N SER A 11 29.33 5.09 12.14
CA SER A 11 29.18 6.30 12.94
C SER A 11 30.22 7.33 12.49
N THR A 12 29.77 8.49 12.00
CA THR A 12 30.66 9.63 11.75
C THR A 12 30.34 10.78 12.71
N ARG A 13 31.11 10.76 13.80
CA ARG A 13 31.66 11.90 14.54
C ARG A 13 31.36 13.29 13.96
N GLY A 14 30.58 14.10 14.67
CA GLY A 14 30.68 15.56 14.65
C GLY A 14 31.66 16.05 15.73
N PRO A 15 32.52 17.06 15.47
CA PRO A 15 33.50 17.52 16.44
C PRO A 15 32.89 18.45 17.50
N ARG A 16 33.22 18.19 18.76
CA ARG A 16 33.08 19.09 19.92
C ARG A 16 34.45 19.71 20.26
N GLY A 17 34.41 20.95 20.76
CA GLY A 17 35.48 21.63 21.50
C GLY A 17 35.91 22.93 20.80
N ALA A 18 36.01 24.10 21.43
CA ALA A 18 36.43 24.35 22.81
C ALA A 18 35.69 25.52 23.47
N ALA A 19 35.64 25.43 24.80
CA ALA A 19 35.07 26.37 25.73
C ALA A 19 36.17 27.19 26.43
N GLU A 20 35.85 28.42 26.82
CA GLU A 20 36.40 29.10 28.01
C GLU A 20 35.26 29.98 28.58
N ARG A 21 34.55 29.53 29.63
CA ARG A 21 34.85 29.62 31.08
C ARG A 21 35.12 31.04 31.58
N LYS A 22 34.16 31.60 32.35
CA LYS A 22 34.24 31.93 33.81
C LYS A 22 32.79 32.17 34.31
N ALA A 23 32.17 31.26 35.07
CA ALA A 23 32.25 31.07 36.53
C ALA A 23 31.81 32.28 37.37
N HIS A 24 30.63 32.22 38.02
CA HIS A 24 30.53 32.06 39.49
C HIS A 24 29.08 31.93 40.03
N LYS A 25 28.85 30.78 40.66
CA LYS A 25 28.09 30.44 41.90
C LYS A 25 26.67 31.02 42.12
N THR A 26 25.61 30.20 42.09
CA THR A 26 25.01 29.40 43.20
C THR A 26 24.26 30.28 44.22
N ARG A 27 22.90 30.35 44.17
CA ARG A 27 21.92 29.63 45.03
C ARG A 27 22.15 29.90 46.54
N GLN A 28 21.20 30.34 47.37
CA GLN A 28 19.89 29.72 47.66
C GLN A 28 19.18 30.47 48.83
N LYS A 29 17.83 30.34 48.89
CA LYS A 29 16.92 30.52 50.07
C LYS A 29 16.76 31.97 50.61
N SER A 30 15.62 32.41 51.14
CA SER A 30 14.42 31.73 51.67
C SER A 30 13.24 32.71 51.77
N ILE A 31 12.03 32.16 51.73
CA ILE A 31 10.75 32.77 52.09
C ILE A 31 10.71 33.02 53.60
N SER A 32 10.18 34.17 54.03
CA SER A 32 9.53 34.35 55.33
C SER A 32 8.39 35.37 55.21
N ARG A 33 7.23 34.97 55.73
CA ARG A 33 5.95 35.69 55.77
C ARG A 33 5.71 36.10 57.23
N ALA A 34 5.38 37.36 57.51
CA ALA A 34 4.37 37.79 58.50
C ALA A 34 4.36 39.32 58.71
N GLU A 35 3.14 39.83 58.85
CA GLU A 35 2.70 41.07 59.52
C GLU A 35 2.88 42.45 58.85
N GLY A 36 1.75 43.16 58.72
CA GLY A 36 1.66 44.56 58.25
C GLY A 36 2.05 45.57 59.34
N PRO A 37 1.82 46.90 59.18
CA PRO A 37 0.65 47.52 58.54
C PRO A 37 0.96 48.62 57.50
N HIS A 38 -0.03 48.91 56.64
CA HIS A 38 -0.12 50.11 55.79
C HIS A 38 0.15 51.40 56.61
N PRO A 39 0.76 52.44 56.02
CA PRO A 39 -0.09 53.44 55.37
C PRO A 39 0.54 54.23 54.20
N HIS A 40 -0.36 54.98 53.54
CA HIS A 40 -0.15 56.16 52.70
C HIS A 40 0.28 56.01 51.23
N LEU A 41 -0.77 56.01 50.40
CA LEU A 41 -0.84 56.67 49.11
C LEU A 41 -0.11 58.02 49.11
N SER A 42 0.91 58.16 48.27
CA SER A 42 1.21 59.45 47.64
C SER A 42 1.74 59.22 46.22
N GLN A 43 0.91 59.65 45.27
CA GLN A 43 1.24 59.78 43.86
C GLN A 43 2.62 60.44 43.65
N LYS A 44 3.45 59.80 42.83
CA LYS A 44 4.29 60.41 41.77
C LYS A 44 5.21 59.35 41.18
N SER A 45 4.64 58.35 40.48
CA SER A 45 5.40 57.60 39.48
C SER A 45 5.41 58.42 38.19
N SER A 46 6.34 59.36 38.08
CA SER A 46 6.89 59.75 36.78
C SER A 46 7.55 58.50 36.22
N ALA A 47 6.76 57.68 35.53
CA ALA A 47 7.25 56.55 34.76
C ALA A 47 7.98 57.14 33.56
N MET A 48 9.24 57.51 33.79
CA MET A 48 10.22 57.69 32.75
C MET A 48 10.34 56.34 32.05
N VAL A 49 9.56 56.17 30.97
CA VAL A 49 9.60 54.99 30.10
C VAL A 49 11.05 54.79 29.71
N GLY A 50 11.66 53.73 30.25
CA GLY A 50 13.02 53.35 29.93
C GLY A 50 13.13 53.11 28.43
N LYS A 51 13.81 54.02 27.73
CA LYS A 51 14.20 53.84 26.32
C LYS A 51 14.99 52.54 26.21
N SER A 52 14.36 51.51 25.68
CA SER A 52 15.02 50.23 25.41
C SER A 52 16.19 50.47 24.45
N LYS A 53 17.31 49.75 24.64
CA LYS A 53 18.56 49.93 23.87
C LYS A 53 18.38 49.95 22.34
N ASN A 54 17.26 49.41 21.84
CA ASN A 54 16.92 49.36 20.41
C ASN A 54 16.30 50.65 19.85
N GLN A 55 15.80 51.57 20.68
CA GLN A 55 15.25 52.86 20.23
C GLN A 55 16.32 53.86 19.80
N ARG A 56 17.58 53.65 20.17
CA ARG A 56 18.69 54.56 19.80
C ARG A 56 18.98 54.60 18.30
N ASN A 57 18.56 53.58 17.55
CA ASN A 57 18.79 53.46 16.10
C ASN A 57 17.56 53.81 15.26
N TRP A 58 16.47 54.28 15.89
CA TRP A 58 15.25 54.64 15.17
C TRP A 58 15.46 55.95 14.44
N LYS A 59 15.04 55.99 13.17
CA LYS A 59 15.16 57.19 12.34
C LYS A 59 13.79 57.87 12.25
N PRO A 60 13.74 59.20 12.16
CA PRO A 60 12.52 59.90 11.80
C PRO A 60 11.96 59.34 10.49
N LEU A 61 10.64 59.35 10.35
CA LEU A 61 9.96 58.89 9.15
C LEU A 61 10.51 59.61 7.90
N THR A 62 10.83 58.87 6.84
CA THR A 62 11.38 59.43 5.61
C THR A 62 10.36 60.34 4.92
N LYS A 63 10.84 61.44 4.31
CA LYS A 63 10.00 62.39 3.55
C LYS A 63 9.10 61.70 2.50
N SER A 64 9.62 60.67 1.82
CA SER A 64 8.85 59.89 0.84
C SER A 64 7.67 59.12 1.46
N SER A 65 7.84 58.60 2.67
CA SER A 65 6.76 57.91 3.39
C SER A 65 5.72 58.89 3.90
N ILE A 66 6.13 60.08 4.35
CA ILE A 66 5.21 61.16 4.73
C ILE A 66 4.39 61.61 3.50
N LEU A 67 5.04 61.73 2.34
CA LEU A 67 4.38 62.07 1.08
C LEU A 67 3.38 60.97 0.66
N ALA A 68 3.73 59.69 0.81
CA ALA A 68 2.82 58.59 0.52
C ALA A 68 1.58 58.60 1.44
N LEU A 69 1.76 58.87 2.74
CA LEU A 69 0.65 59.05 3.67
C LEU A 69 -0.22 60.24 3.30
N ARG A 70 0.40 61.37 2.93
CA ARG A 70 -0.30 62.57 2.45
C ARG A 70 -1.18 62.25 1.24
N ASN A 71 -0.62 61.59 0.23
CA ASN A 71 -1.36 61.20 -0.97
C ASN A 71 -2.52 60.24 -0.63
N MET A 72 -2.31 59.28 0.29
CA MET A 72 -3.37 58.39 0.75
C MET A 72 -4.50 59.16 1.43
N PHE A 73 -4.18 60.10 2.33
CA PHE A 73 -5.19 60.96 2.95
C PHE A 73 -5.89 61.87 1.94
N ASP A 74 -5.18 62.44 0.97
CA ASP A 74 -5.78 63.27 -0.07
C ASP A 74 -6.80 62.45 -0.89
N MET A 75 -6.48 61.20 -1.24
CA MET A 75 -7.42 60.29 -1.90
C MET A 75 -8.60 59.90 -1.02
N SER A 76 -8.37 59.62 0.28
CA SER A 76 -9.45 59.31 1.22
C SER A 76 -10.37 60.51 1.46
N ILE A 77 -9.82 61.72 1.58
CA ILE A 77 -10.61 62.96 1.70
C ILE A 77 -11.45 63.16 0.45
N LEU A 78 -10.88 62.99 -0.75
CA LEU A 78 -11.64 63.04 -2.00
C LEU A 78 -12.79 62.02 -1.98
N SER A 79 -12.53 60.76 -1.61
CA SER A 79 -13.56 59.71 -1.53
C SER A 79 -14.67 60.02 -0.52
N VAL A 80 -14.37 60.68 0.59
CA VAL A 80 -15.40 61.08 1.57
C VAL A 80 -16.19 62.27 1.05
N LEU A 81 -15.55 63.21 0.37
CA LEU A 81 -16.20 64.39 -0.22
C LEU A 81 -17.07 64.05 -1.42
N THR A 82 -16.75 63.00 -2.19
CA THR A 82 -17.65 62.50 -3.25
C THR A 82 -18.92 61.90 -2.67
N LEU A 83 -18.84 61.26 -1.49
CA LEU A 83 -20.00 60.65 -0.82
C LEU A 83 -20.87 61.68 -0.06
N LYS A 84 -20.30 62.78 0.44
CA LYS A 84 -21.08 63.84 1.09
C LYS A 84 -21.83 64.68 0.06
N THR A 85 -23.14 64.85 0.21
CA THR A 85 -23.97 65.65 -0.72
C THR A 85 -24.11 67.12 -0.32
N LYS A 86 -23.94 67.45 0.98
CA LYS A 86 -24.05 68.81 1.54
C LYS A 86 -22.79 69.19 2.33
N GLU A 87 -22.50 70.49 2.42
CA GLU A 87 -21.43 71.05 3.28
C GLU A 87 -20.01 70.50 2.98
N LYS A 88 -19.70 70.33 1.69
CA LYS A 88 -18.42 69.75 1.23
C LYS A 88 -17.21 70.61 1.62
N GLU A 89 -17.32 71.94 1.53
CA GLU A 89 -16.20 72.84 1.76
C GLU A 89 -15.78 72.89 3.25
N GLU A 90 -16.73 72.96 4.17
CA GLU A 90 -16.43 72.96 5.62
C GLU A 90 -15.88 71.60 6.06
N SER A 91 -16.45 70.51 5.53
CA SER A 91 -15.95 69.14 5.73
C SER A 91 -14.52 68.99 5.22
N GLN A 92 -14.21 69.54 4.03
CA GLN A 92 -12.86 69.50 3.45
C GLN A 92 -11.87 70.30 4.31
N LYS A 93 -12.25 71.48 4.80
CA LYS A 93 -11.43 72.29 5.72
C LYS A 93 -11.12 71.51 7.00
N HIS A 94 -12.13 70.90 7.61
CA HIS A 94 -11.95 70.11 8.84
C HIS A 94 -11.04 68.89 8.62
N LEU A 95 -11.27 68.14 7.54
CA LEU A 95 -10.46 66.96 7.19
C LEU A 95 -9.01 67.34 6.87
N ASN A 96 -8.76 68.48 6.23
CA ASN A 96 -7.41 68.98 5.99
C ASN A 96 -6.69 69.36 7.28
N ILE A 97 -7.38 69.99 8.24
CA ILE A 97 -6.79 70.29 9.57
C ILE A 97 -6.40 68.99 10.29
N ILE A 98 -7.26 67.97 10.24
CA ILE A 98 -6.94 66.66 10.84
C ILE A 98 -5.75 66.02 10.14
N LYS A 99 -5.73 66.02 8.80
CA LYS A 99 -4.62 65.49 7.99
C LYS A 99 -3.31 66.16 8.37
N ASP A 100 -3.25 67.49 8.39
CA ASP A 100 -2.02 68.23 8.66
C ASP A 100 -1.53 68.00 10.10
N ARG A 101 -2.45 67.96 11.07
CA ARG A 101 -2.12 67.64 12.47
C ARG A 101 -1.60 66.21 12.62
N PHE A 102 -2.18 65.25 11.89
CA PHE A 102 -1.73 63.86 11.91
C PHE A 102 -0.34 63.71 11.27
N LEU A 103 -0.14 64.32 10.10
CA LEU A 103 1.15 64.29 9.40
C LEU A 103 2.26 64.94 10.23
N ALA A 104 1.97 66.04 10.94
CA ALA A 104 2.91 66.67 11.85
C ALA A 104 3.35 65.72 12.99
N LYS A 105 2.43 64.95 13.56
CA LYS A 105 2.76 63.91 14.54
C LYS A 105 3.58 62.79 13.90
N CYS A 106 3.20 62.31 12.72
CA CYS A 106 3.94 61.28 12.00
C CYS A 106 5.39 61.67 11.66
N ALA A 107 5.66 62.95 11.39
CA ALA A 107 7.01 63.44 11.16
C ALA A 107 7.91 63.35 12.41
N GLN A 108 7.31 63.41 13.61
CA GLN A 108 8.01 63.29 14.89
C GLN A 108 8.16 61.84 15.36
N LEU A 109 7.41 60.91 14.76
CA LEU A 109 7.52 59.49 15.07
C LEU A 109 8.85 58.95 14.56
N SER A 110 9.65 58.42 15.49
CA SER A 110 10.84 57.66 15.16
C SER A 110 10.44 56.22 14.88
N VAL A 111 10.85 55.69 13.74
CA VAL A 111 10.48 54.35 13.27
C VAL A 111 11.73 53.50 13.14
N PRO A 112 11.67 52.19 13.45
CA PRO A 112 12.77 51.28 13.15
C PRO A 112 13.20 51.39 11.68
N PRO A 113 14.51 51.47 11.38
CA PRO A 113 14.98 51.57 10.00
C PRO A 113 14.58 50.30 9.24
N ARG A 114 13.72 50.46 8.22
CA ARG A 114 13.37 49.37 7.29
C ARG A 114 14.62 48.94 6.53
N LYS A 115 15.10 47.72 6.78
CA LYS A 115 16.14 47.08 5.98
C LYS A 115 15.54 46.68 4.64
N ARG A 116 15.75 47.49 3.60
CA ARG A 116 15.27 47.23 2.22
C ARG A 116 15.75 45.86 1.69
N GLY A 117 16.91 45.38 2.17
CA GLY A 117 17.44 44.05 1.85
C GLY A 117 16.54 42.90 2.29
N ASP A 118 15.91 42.99 3.46
CA ASP A 118 15.07 41.92 4.01
C ASP A 118 13.84 41.71 3.12
N MET A 119 13.21 42.79 2.63
CA MET A 119 12.03 42.71 1.76
C MET A 119 12.36 42.17 0.36
N MET A 120 13.50 42.56 -0.22
CA MET A 120 13.98 42.01 -1.49
C MET A 120 14.37 40.54 -1.36
N SER A 121 14.95 40.14 -0.22
CA SER A 121 15.30 38.75 0.05
C SER A 121 14.04 37.87 0.20
N ALA A 122 13.01 38.37 0.89
CA ALA A 122 11.72 37.69 1.01
C ALA A 122 11.02 37.53 -0.35
N SER A 123 11.05 38.57 -1.19
CA SER A 123 10.49 38.50 -2.55
C SER A 123 11.23 37.48 -3.42
N ARG A 124 12.57 37.45 -3.36
CA ARG A 124 13.37 36.44 -4.07
C ARG A 124 13.05 35.04 -3.57
N GLN A 125 12.99 34.84 -2.25
CA GLN A 125 12.67 33.55 -1.65
C GLN A 125 11.29 33.05 -2.10
N PHE A 126 10.28 33.91 -2.08
CA PHE A 126 8.94 33.60 -2.59
C PHE A 126 8.99 33.13 -4.06
N SER A 127 9.73 33.84 -4.92
CA SER A 127 9.84 33.43 -6.33
C SER A 127 10.51 32.06 -6.51
N THR A 128 11.51 31.74 -5.68
CA THR A 128 12.19 30.44 -5.73
C THR A 128 11.32 29.31 -5.20
N GLU A 129 10.53 29.58 -4.16
CA GLU A 129 9.60 28.62 -3.57
C GLU A 129 8.41 28.35 -4.49
N SER A 130 7.90 29.39 -5.16
CA SER A 130 6.85 29.25 -6.18
C SER A 130 7.29 28.31 -7.31
N LYS A 131 8.51 28.49 -7.83
CA LYS A 131 9.05 27.60 -8.88
C LYS A 131 9.20 26.15 -8.40
N LYS A 132 9.63 25.95 -7.15
CA LYS A 132 9.72 24.60 -6.55
C LYS A 132 8.33 23.98 -6.37
N SER A 133 7.35 24.77 -5.95
CA SER A 133 5.95 24.33 -5.80
C SER A 133 5.36 23.92 -7.16
N GLU A 134 5.56 24.73 -8.20
CA GLU A 134 5.10 24.40 -9.56
C GLU A 134 5.74 23.13 -10.09
N HIS A 135 7.05 22.95 -9.89
CA HIS A 135 7.72 21.71 -10.26
C HIS A 135 7.16 20.51 -9.48
N GLY A 136 6.96 20.66 -8.17
CA GLY A 136 6.33 19.65 -7.31
C GLY A 136 4.93 19.25 -7.78
N LYS A 137 4.10 20.22 -8.19
CA LYS A 137 2.77 19.96 -8.76
C LYS A 137 2.86 19.12 -10.03
N LYS A 138 3.79 19.46 -10.95
CA LYS A 138 4.00 18.68 -12.18
C LYS A 138 4.45 17.25 -11.88
N THR A 139 5.35 17.07 -10.91
CA THR A 139 5.79 15.72 -10.52
C THR A 139 4.68 14.90 -9.86
N LEU A 140 3.82 15.55 -9.07
CA LEU A 140 2.66 14.90 -8.46
C LEU A 140 1.63 14.50 -9.50
N GLN A 141 1.34 15.39 -10.46
CA GLN A 141 0.44 15.09 -11.56
C GLN A 141 0.94 13.89 -12.39
N ALA A 142 2.22 13.86 -12.74
CA ALA A 142 2.80 12.72 -13.45
C ALA A 142 2.71 11.41 -12.64
N LEU A 143 2.84 11.49 -11.30
CA LEU A 143 2.66 10.32 -10.43
C LEU A 143 1.20 9.84 -10.40
N GLU A 144 0.25 10.77 -10.35
CA GLU A 144 -1.18 10.48 -10.39
C GLU A 144 -1.58 9.81 -11.70
N GLU A 145 -1.11 10.33 -12.84
CA GLU A 145 -1.31 9.72 -14.16
C GLU A 145 -0.73 8.30 -14.24
N ASN A 146 0.47 8.08 -13.70
CA ASN A 146 1.08 6.75 -13.63
C ASN A 146 0.28 5.80 -12.74
N MET A 147 -0.19 6.27 -11.58
CA MET A 147 -0.98 5.47 -10.65
C MET A 147 -2.32 5.08 -11.27
N SER A 148 -2.99 6.01 -11.95
CA SER A 148 -4.22 5.75 -12.71
C SER A 148 -4.00 4.68 -13.78
N SER A 149 -2.91 4.79 -14.56
CA SER A 149 -2.53 3.78 -15.56
C SER A 149 -2.32 2.40 -14.93
N ILE A 150 -1.60 2.31 -13.82
CA ILE A 150 -1.38 1.05 -13.10
C ILE A 150 -2.71 0.47 -12.61
N VAL A 151 -3.58 1.29 -12.02
CA VAL A 151 -4.89 0.85 -11.54
C VAL A 151 -5.72 0.28 -12.70
N SER A 152 -5.80 0.97 -13.84
CA SER A 152 -6.51 0.45 -15.02
C SER A 152 -5.93 -0.88 -15.51
N THR A 153 -4.59 -1.04 -15.52
CA THR A 153 -3.98 -2.34 -15.88
C THR A 153 -4.30 -3.44 -14.87
N LEU A 154 -4.40 -3.13 -13.58
CA LEU A 154 -4.76 -4.08 -12.55
C LEU A 154 -6.23 -4.51 -12.68
N GLU A 155 -7.14 -3.57 -12.91
CA GLU A 155 -8.56 -3.85 -13.18
C GLU A 155 -8.72 -4.78 -14.40
N GLU A 156 -7.98 -4.53 -15.49
CA GLU A 156 -7.99 -5.42 -16.65
C GLU A 156 -7.46 -6.84 -16.32
N MET A 157 -6.44 -6.93 -15.49
CA MET A 157 -5.88 -8.21 -15.04
C MET A 157 -6.85 -8.96 -14.14
N GLU A 158 -7.57 -8.27 -13.26
CA GLU A 158 -8.61 -8.82 -12.40
C GLU A 158 -9.73 -9.43 -13.25
N VAL A 159 -10.26 -8.69 -14.24
CA VAL A 159 -11.27 -9.22 -15.17
C VAL A 159 -10.76 -10.45 -15.93
N LYS A 160 -9.49 -10.47 -16.35
CA LYS A 160 -8.88 -11.64 -17.00
C LYS A 160 -8.79 -12.83 -16.05
N MET A 161 -8.45 -12.58 -14.79
CA MET A 161 -8.37 -13.61 -13.75
C MET A 161 -9.74 -14.23 -13.47
N GLU A 162 -10.76 -13.40 -13.26
CA GLU A 162 -12.15 -13.86 -13.05
C GLU A 162 -12.64 -14.70 -14.24
N ARG A 163 -12.37 -14.25 -15.47
CA ARG A 163 -12.71 -15.00 -16.68
C ARG A 163 -12.02 -16.36 -16.72
N LEU A 164 -10.75 -16.43 -16.32
CA LEU A 164 -10.01 -17.69 -16.31
C LEU A 164 -10.52 -18.62 -15.20
N GLN A 165 -10.79 -18.06 -14.02
CA GLN A 165 -11.38 -18.80 -12.89
C GLN A 165 -12.73 -19.39 -13.28
N GLU A 166 -13.57 -18.63 -13.99
CA GLU A 166 -14.86 -19.14 -14.48
C GLU A 166 -14.68 -20.29 -15.49
N LYS A 167 -13.70 -20.17 -16.41
CA LYS A 167 -13.37 -21.27 -17.32
C LYS A 167 -12.89 -22.51 -16.56
N CYS A 168 -12.04 -22.35 -15.56
CA CYS A 168 -11.60 -23.46 -14.72
C CYS A 168 -12.79 -24.10 -14.00
N ARG A 169 -13.72 -23.31 -13.45
CA ARG A 169 -14.94 -23.81 -12.80
C ARG A 169 -15.79 -24.66 -13.76
N ILE A 170 -16.03 -24.17 -14.98
CA ILE A 170 -16.80 -24.89 -16.01
C ILE A 170 -16.08 -26.19 -16.41
N MET A 171 -14.76 -26.16 -16.55
CA MET A 171 -13.98 -27.37 -16.87
C MET A 171 -14.05 -28.39 -15.73
N SER A 172 -13.92 -27.94 -14.48
CA SER A 172 -14.04 -28.82 -13.31
C SER A 172 -15.43 -29.47 -13.24
N SER A 173 -16.52 -28.73 -13.43
CA SER A 173 -17.86 -29.32 -13.42
C SER A 173 -18.05 -30.32 -14.56
N ARG A 174 -17.48 -30.04 -15.74
CA ARG A 174 -17.54 -30.98 -16.87
C ARG A 174 -16.76 -32.27 -16.60
N ILE A 175 -15.59 -32.17 -15.98
CA ILE A 175 -14.81 -33.35 -15.58
C ILE A 175 -15.61 -34.16 -14.56
N GLU A 176 -16.23 -33.52 -13.57
CA GLU A 176 -17.07 -34.18 -12.58
C GLU A 176 -18.27 -34.90 -13.23
N GLU A 177 -18.95 -34.28 -14.20
CA GLU A 177 -20.03 -34.92 -14.98
C GLU A 177 -19.53 -36.11 -15.84
N GLU A 178 -18.34 -36.02 -16.42
CA GLU A 178 -17.74 -37.11 -17.21
C GLU A 178 -17.27 -38.26 -16.29
N GLU A 179 -16.76 -37.95 -15.10
CA GLU A 179 -16.40 -38.95 -14.07
C GLU A 179 -17.64 -39.67 -13.53
N GLU A 180 -18.74 -38.97 -13.27
CA GLU A 180 -20.02 -39.59 -12.84
C GLU A 180 -20.54 -40.57 -13.90
N LYS A 181 -20.57 -40.15 -15.18
CA LYS A 181 -20.97 -41.05 -16.29
C LYS A 181 -20.06 -42.26 -16.43
N ALA A 182 -18.76 -42.09 -16.23
CA ALA A 182 -17.82 -43.21 -16.27
C ALA A 182 -18.07 -44.18 -15.10
N GLN A 183 -18.37 -43.68 -13.91
CA GLN A 183 -18.75 -44.52 -12.76
C GLN A 183 -20.06 -45.27 -13.00
N GLU A 184 -21.08 -44.62 -13.55
CA GLU A 184 -22.33 -45.29 -13.94
C GLU A 184 -22.09 -46.40 -14.97
N PHE A 185 -21.25 -46.15 -15.98
CA PHE A 185 -20.88 -47.15 -16.97
C PHE A 185 -20.15 -48.35 -16.34
N LEU A 186 -19.22 -48.09 -15.40
CA LEU A 186 -18.53 -49.14 -14.67
C LEU A 186 -19.50 -49.97 -13.82
N GLN A 187 -20.45 -49.34 -13.12
CA GLN A 187 -21.47 -50.04 -12.33
C GLN A 187 -22.38 -50.91 -13.21
N LEU A 188 -22.85 -50.37 -14.35
CA LEU A 188 -23.61 -51.15 -15.34
C LEU A 188 -22.77 -52.30 -15.92
N SER A 189 -21.47 -52.09 -16.10
CA SER A 189 -20.56 -53.15 -16.55
C SER A 189 -20.46 -54.25 -15.49
N GLU A 190 -20.38 -53.93 -14.20
CA GLU A 190 -20.36 -54.93 -13.12
C GLU A 190 -21.67 -55.75 -13.06
N GLU A 191 -22.82 -55.13 -13.33
CA GLU A 191 -24.12 -55.83 -13.42
C GLU A 191 -24.27 -56.68 -14.69
N THR A 192 -23.62 -56.30 -15.79
CA THR A 192 -23.71 -56.99 -17.09
C THR A 192 -22.55 -57.94 -17.36
N VAL A 193 -21.49 -57.90 -16.56
CA VAL A 193 -20.47 -58.93 -16.48
C VAL A 193 -21.21 -60.21 -16.13
N LEU A 194 -21.18 -61.18 -17.06
CA LEU A 194 -21.69 -62.53 -16.83
C LEU A 194 -21.16 -62.97 -15.47
N HIS A 195 -22.03 -63.08 -14.47
CA HIS A 195 -21.70 -63.62 -13.16
C HIS A 195 -21.36 -65.10 -13.34
N LEU A 196 -20.17 -65.35 -13.86
CA LEU A 196 -19.59 -66.67 -13.92
C LEU A 196 -19.37 -67.06 -12.47
N PRO A 197 -19.89 -68.22 -12.04
CA PRO A 197 -19.57 -68.75 -10.73
C PRO A 197 -18.06 -68.70 -10.56
N ALA A 198 -17.58 -68.10 -9.46
CA ALA A 198 -16.18 -68.18 -9.11
C ALA A 198 -15.78 -69.64 -9.21
N LEU A 199 -14.85 -69.96 -10.12
CA LEU A 199 -14.33 -71.31 -10.23
C LEU A 199 -13.87 -71.68 -8.83
N GLN A 200 -14.45 -72.75 -8.28
CA GLN A 200 -14.11 -73.21 -6.94
C GLN A 200 -12.59 -73.28 -6.88
N SER A 201 -11.99 -72.51 -5.96
CA SER A 201 -10.56 -72.53 -5.75
C SER A 201 -10.24 -73.92 -5.23
N ARG A 202 -9.86 -74.78 -6.18
CA ARG A 202 -9.59 -76.19 -5.94
C ARG A 202 -8.60 -76.28 -4.80
N SER A 203 -9.05 -76.85 -3.68
CA SER A 203 -8.18 -77.03 -2.53
C SER A 203 -7.01 -77.93 -2.93
N ALA A 204 -5.81 -77.66 -2.42
CA ALA A 204 -4.59 -78.37 -2.80
C ALA A 204 -4.67 -79.89 -2.58
N ASP A 205 -5.62 -80.34 -1.75
CA ASP A 205 -5.85 -81.74 -1.40
C ASP A 205 -6.93 -82.44 -2.24
N GLU A 206 -7.58 -81.73 -3.18
CA GLU A 206 -8.63 -82.32 -4.01
C GLU A 206 -8.04 -82.99 -5.27
N PRO A 207 -8.27 -84.29 -5.47
CA PRO A 207 -7.66 -85.03 -6.58
C PRO A 207 -7.98 -84.39 -7.93
N THR A 208 -7.01 -84.52 -8.81
CA THR A 208 -7.16 -84.42 -10.27
C THR A 208 -8.59 -84.63 -10.78
N LEU A 209 -9.30 -83.76 -11.53
CA LEU A 209 -10.46 -84.28 -12.29
C LEU A 209 -10.04 -85.50 -13.11
N GLN A 210 -8.81 -85.45 -13.63
CA GLN A 210 -8.08 -86.55 -14.22
C GLN A 210 -7.85 -87.75 -13.28
N GLU A 211 -7.49 -87.54 -12.00
CA GLU A 211 -7.29 -88.63 -11.03
C GLU A 211 -8.62 -89.27 -10.60
N GLN A 212 -9.70 -88.49 -10.45
CA GLN A 212 -11.04 -89.02 -10.23
C GLN A 212 -11.54 -89.85 -11.41
N LEU A 213 -11.35 -89.35 -12.64
CA LEU A 213 -11.64 -90.11 -13.86
C LEU A 213 -10.80 -91.39 -13.96
N MET A 214 -9.52 -91.35 -13.58
CA MET A 214 -8.65 -92.53 -13.58
C MET A 214 -9.03 -93.56 -12.50
N GLN A 215 -9.65 -93.15 -11.38
CA GLN A 215 -10.15 -94.09 -10.37
C GLN A 215 -11.49 -94.75 -10.75
N THR A 216 -12.31 -94.09 -11.56
CA THR A 216 -13.64 -94.60 -11.95
C THR A 216 -13.63 -95.50 -13.18
N VAL A 217 -12.57 -95.45 -14.01
CA VAL A 217 -12.46 -96.22 -15.26
C VAL A 217 -11.79 -97.59 -15.02
N PRO A 218 -12.39 -98.71 -15.50
CA PRO A 218 -11.74 -100.02 -15.46
C PRO A 218 -10.48 -100.05 -16.35
N ASN A 219 -9.31 -100.23 -15.72
CA ASN A 219 -7.99 -100.34 -16.35
C ASN A 219 -7.43 -99.02 -16.97
N PRO A 220 -7.02 -98.05 -16.13
CA PRO A 220 -6.54 -96.73 -16.57
C PRO A 220 -5.35 -96.73 -17.54
N PRO A 221 -4.32 -97.59 -17.44
CA PRO A 221 -3.17 -97.51 -18.35
C PRO A 221 -3.50 -97.95 -19.79
N ALA A 222 -4.59 -98.71 -20.01
CA ALA A 222 -5.01 -99.10 -21.35
C ALA A 222 -5.69 -97.95 -22.10
N VAL A 223 -6.51 -97.17 -21.39
CA VAL A 223 -7.23 -96.01 -21.96
C VAL A 223 -6.26 -94.87 -22.29
N VAL A 224 -5.29 -94.58 -21.42
CA VAL A 224 -4.26 -93.56 -21.70
C VAL A 224 -3.41 -93.93 -22.92
N LYS A 225 -3.11 -95.22 -23.11
CA LYS A 225 -2.40 -95.70 -24.31
C LYS A 225 -3.23 -95.62 -25.59
N ALA A 226 -4.56 -95.79 -25.49
CA ALA A 226 -5.47 -95.62 -26.62
C ALA A 226 -5.68 -94.14 -27.01
N LEU A 227 -5.49 -93.21 -26.06
CA LEU A 227 -5.58 -91.78 -26.28
C LEU A 227 -4.26 -91.14 -26.76
N HIS A 228 -3.14 -91.86 -26.73
CA HIS A 228 -1.87 -91.42 -27.30
C HIS A 228 -1.88 -91.47 -28.85
N PRO A 229 -1.07 -90.63 -29.50
CA PRO A 229 -1.55 -89.55 -30.36
C PRO A 229 -2.34 -90.08 -31.56
N THR A 230 -3.66 -90.08 -31.48
CA THR A 230 -4.49 -90.03 -32.69
C THR A 230 -4.36 -88.63 -33.31
N PRO A 231 -4.23 -88.48 -34.65
CA PRO A 231 -3.99 -87.19 -35.30
C PRO A 231 -5.03 -86.12 -34.93
N VAL A 232 -6.28 -86.55 -34.70
CA VAL A 232 -7.39 -85.69 -34.26
C VAL A 232 -7.13 -85.02 -32.90
N LEU A 233 -6.42 -85.71 -31.99
CA LEU A 233 -6.13 -85.17 -30.65
C LEU A 233 -5.01 -84.12 -30.70
N GLU A 234 -4.06 -84.28 -31.63
CA GLU A 234 -2.98 -83.31 -31.84
C GLU A 234 -3.52 -82.01 -32.44
N ASP A 235 -4.46 -82.10 -33.39
CA ASP A 235 -5.14 -80.93 -33.94
C ASP A 235 -5.91 -80.15 -32.87
N VAL A 236 -6.62 -80.86 -31.99
CA VAL A 236 -7.34 -80.24 -30.85
C VAL A 236 -6.35 -79.61 -29.86
N ARG A 237 -5.19 -80.24 -29.64
CA ARG A 237 -4.14 -79.69 -28.78
C ARG A 237 -3.55 -78.40 -29.36
N VAL A 238 -3.23 -78.38 -30.65
CA VAL A 238 -2.73 -77.18 -31.34
C VAL A 238 -3.79 -76.08 -31.32
N PHE A 239 -5.07 -76.43 -31.51
CA PHE A 239 -6.17 -75.48 -31.41
C PHE A 239 -6.27 -74.84 -30.02
N LEU A 240 -6.20 -75.64 -28.96
CA LEU A 240 -6.23 -75.14 -27.58
C LEU A 240 -5.01 -74.27 -27.26
N GLU A 241 -3.82 -74.65 -27.71
CA GLU A 241 -2.60 -73.82 -27.54
C GLU A 241 -2.71 -72.47 -28.26
N LEU A 242 -3.32 -72.43 -29.45
CA LEU A 242 -3.57 -71.20 -30.17
C LEU A 242 -4.62 -70.33 -29.46
N ALA A 243 -5.69 -70.93 -28.94
CA ALA A 243 -6.72 -70.22 -28.19
C ALA A 243 -6.14 -69.57 -26.92
N HIS A 244 -5.31 -70.29 -26.17
CA HIS A 244 -4.64 -69.74 -24.99
C HIS A 244 -3.72 -68.57 -25.33
N LYS A 245 -2.91 -68.69 -26.39
CA LYS A 245 -2.08 -67.56 -26.85
C LYS A 245 -2.92 -66.33 -27.20
N GLN A 246 -4.07 -66.52 -27.85
CA GLN A 246 -4.96 -65.40 -28.20
C GLN A 246 -5.55 -64.72 -26.97
N VAL A 247 -5.94 -65.48 -25.95
CA VAL A 247 -6.43 -64.93 -24.67
C VAL A 247 -5.32 -64.14 -23.96
N ASP A 248 -4.12 -64.69 -23.84
CA ASP A 248 -2.97 -64.01 -23.22
C ASP A 248 -2.58 -62.72 -23.97
N HIS A 249 -2.76 -62.70 -25.30
CA HIS A 249 -2.54 -61.51 -26.12
C HIS A 249 -3.63 -60.46 -25.91
N ALA A 250 -4.90 -60.86 -25.79
CA ALA A 250 -6.02 -59.97 -25.51
C ALA A 250 -5.92 -59.34 -24.10
N GLU A 251 -5.50 -60.12 -23.10
CA GLU A 251 -5.31 -59.64 -21.72
C GLU A 251 -4.14 -58.64 -21.63
N LYS A 252 -3.05 -58.86 -22.38
CA LYS A 252 -1.92 -57.91 -22.46
C LYS A 252 -2.26 -56.63 -23.24
N ALA A 253 -3.14 -56.72 -24.23
CA ALA A 253 -3.61 -55.54 -24.96
C ALA A 253 -4.51 -54.66 -24.08
N ALA A 254 -5.39 -55.26 -23.29
CA ALA A 254 -6.29 -54.55 -22.36
C ALA A 254 -5.57 -53.87 -21.17
N HIS A 255 -4.28 -54.15 -20.93
CA HIS A 255 -3.48 -53.54 -19.86
C HIS A 255 -2.56 -52.40 -20.34
N ASN A 256 -2.48 -52.14 -21.65
CA ASN A 256 -1.60 -51.12 -22.25
C ASN A 256 -2.35 -49.94 -22.89
N ASP A 257 -3.68 -49.93 -22.85
CA ASP A 257 -4.55 -48.78 -23.12
C ASP A 257 -5.04 -48.16 -21.80
#